data_AF-A0A8D8WVM3-F1
#
_entry.id   AF-A0A8D8WVM3-F1
#
_cell.length_a   1.000
_cell.length_b   1.000
_cell.length_c   1.000
_cell.angle_alpha   90.00
_cell.angle_beta   90.00
_cell.angle_gamma   90.00
#
_symmetry.space_group_name_H-M   'P 1'
#
loop_
_entity.id
_entity.type
_entity.pdbx_description
1 polymer ?
#
loop_
_entity_poly.entity_id
_entity_poly.type
_entity_poly.pdbx_seq_one_letter_code
_entity_poly.pdbx_strand_id
1 'polypeptide(L)'
;MDSFIRTSANFISQNSEHVRINDTKVKDFCQNMISNSNLPKVDFNHSLHPNCTTDTDFIDWIFIIDSLNFCFWKSPDQPQWTVTYEGITYSGYFALCAALKKAKTVSADFPSPVFPSSACSPGGVGVFVSEFQHCTCKSLYYHLTWL
;
A
#
# COMPACT_ATOMS: atom_id res chain seq x y z
N MET A 1 -11.62 8.46 14.11
CA MET A 1 -11.52 9.73 13.36
C MET A 1 -11.91 9.44 11.93
N ASP A 2 -12.87 10.16 11.38
CA ASP A 2 -13.16 10.08 9.95
C ASP A 2 -11.91 10.59 9.20
N SER A 3 -11.30 9.78 8.33
CA SER A 3 -9.98 10.15 7.80
C SER A 3 -10.12 11.32 6.84
N PHE A 4 -9.56 12.46 7.23
CA PHE A 4 -9.58 13.73 6.49
C PHE A 4 -9.25 13.55 4.99
N ILE A 5 -8.35 12.62 4.68
CA ILE A 5 -7.96 12.28 3.30
C ILE A 5 -9.14 11.73 2.49
N ARG A 6 -9.92 10.78 3.03
CA ARG A 6 -11.08 10.23 2.30
C ARG A 6 -12.14 11.28 2.06
N THR A 7 -12.47 12.06 3.08
CA THR A 7 -13.53 13.06 3.00
C THR A 7 -13.16 14.17 2.02
N SER A 8 -11.90 14.64 2.05
CA SER A 8 -11.41 15.65 1.09
C SER A 8 -11.30 15.11 -0.33
N ALA A 9 -10.78 13.90 -0.55
CA ALA A 9 -10.72 13.28 -1.87
C ALA A 9 -12.12 13.06 -2.46
N ASN A 10 -13.08 12.61 -1.64
CA ASN A 10 -14.47 12.45 -2.06
C ASN A 10 -15.10 13.81 -2.43
N PHE A 11 -14.87 14.86 -1.63
CA PHE A 11 -15.34 16.21 -1.95
C PHE A 11 -14.79 16.70 -3.29
N ILE A 12 -13.49 16.55 -3.53
CA ILE A 12 -12.87 16.95 -4.80
C ILE A 12 -13.46 16.17 -5.98
N SER A 13 -13.58 14.85 -5.83
CA SER A 13 -14.16 13.97 -6.87
C SER A 13 -15.59 14.39 -7.25
N GLN A 14 -16.42 14.71 -6.24
CA GLN A 14 -17.80 15.12 -6.45
C GLN A 14 -17.95 16.52 -7.07
N ASN A 15 -17.01 17.43 -6.82
CA ASN A 15 -17.09 18.83 -7.24
C ASN A 15 -16.22 19.15 -8.47
N SER A 16 -15.46 18.20 -9.01
CA SER A 16 -14.63 18.41 -10.19
C SER A 16 -15.48 18.68 -11.44
N GLU A 17 -15.21 19.81 -12.09
CA GLU A 17 -15.95 20.26 -13.27
C GLU A 17 -15.43 19.62 -14.57
N HIS A 18 -14.11 19.51 -14.72
CA HIS A 18 -13.46 19.11 -15.98
C HIS A 18 -12.97 17.66 -16.00
N VAL A 19 -12.77 17.04 -14.84
CA VAL A 19 -12.21 15.69 -14.73
C VAL A 19 -13.17 14.81 -13.96
N ARG A 20 -13.62 13.71 -14.56
CA ARG A 20 -14.51 12.73 -13.93
C ARG A 20 -14.13 11.33 -14.36
N ILE A 21 -14.36 10.37 -13.47
CA ILE A 21 -14.25 8.95 -13.78
C ILE A 21 -15.53 8.55 -14.54
N ASN A 22 -15.38 7.86 -15.66
CA ASN A 22 -16.50 7.31 -16.40
C ASN A 22 -16.70 5.84 -16.00
N ASP A 23 -17.59 5.58 -15.05
CA ASP A 23 -17.83 4.23 -14.50
C ASP A 23 -18.23 3.22 -15.57
N THR A 24 -18.99 3.64 -16.59
CA THR A 24 -19.36 2.77 -17.70
C THR A 24 -18.12 2.32 -18.47
N LYS A 25 -17.21 3.24 -18.80
CA LYS A 25 -15.98 2.90 -19.52
C LYS A 25 -15.01 2.08 -18.69
N VAL A 26 -14.97 2.27 -17.36
CA VAL A 26 -14.22 1.40 -16.45
C VAL A 26 -14.77 -0.02 -16.52
N LYS A 27 -16.09 -0.20 -16.43
CA LYS A 27 -16.74 -1.51 -16.54
C LYS A 27 -16.49 -2.18 -17.89
N ASP A 28 -16.66 -1.44 -18.99
CA ASP A 28 -16.37 -1.93 -20.35
C ASP A 28 -14.92 -2.41 -20.45
N PHE A 29 -13.97 -1.63 -19.93
CA PHE A 29 -12.55 -1.99 -19.92
C PHE A 29 -12.28 -3.27 -19.15
N CYS A 30 -12.80 -3.40 -17.92
CA CYS A 30 -12.64 -4.60 -17.11
C CYS A 30 -13.24 -5.84 -17.79
N GLN A 31 -14.43 -5.72 -18.37
CA GLN A 31 -15.07 -6.82 -19.09
C GLN A 31 -14.24 -7.26 -20.30
N ASN A 32 -13.73 -6.29 -21.07
CA ASN A 32 -12.87 -6.58 -22.23
C ASN A 32 -11.56 -7.25 -21.80
N MET A 33 -10.94 -6.81 -20.71
CA MET A 33 -9.72 -7.40 -20.15
C MET A 33 -9.93 -8.84 -19.70
N ILE A 34 -11.04 -9.13 -19.00
CA ILE A 34 -11.39 -10.49 -18.57
C ILE A 34 -11.69 -11.39 -19.78
N SER A 35 -12.35 -10.85 -20.80
CA SER A 35 -12.71 -11.59 -22.02
C SER A 35 -11.51 -11.88 -22.91
N ASN A 36 -10.45 -11.07 -22.82
CA ASN A 36 -9.19 -11.30 -23.52
C ASN A 36 -8.29 -12.21 -22.68
N SER A 37 -8.24 -13.50 -23.00
CA SER A 37 -7.43 -14.50 -22.28
C SER A 37 -5.91 -14.29 -22.37
N ASN A 38 -5.45 -13.27 -23.09
CA ASN A 38 -4.04 -12.91 -23.28
C ASN A 38 -3.49 -11.97 -22.20
N LEU A 39 -4.12 -11.90 -21.03
CA LEU A 39 -3.51 -11.17 -19.91
C LEU A 39 -2.16 -11.82 -19.58
N PRO A 40 -1.07 -11.04 -19.49
CA PRO A 40 0.21 -11.58 -19.08
C PRO A 40 0.03 -12.22 -17.71
N LYS A 41 0.37 -13.50 -17.60
CA LYS A 41 0.47 -14.16 -16.30
C LYS A 41 1.61 -13.50 -15.55
N VAL A 42 1.25 -12.61 -14.63
CA VAL A 42 2.20 -12.05 -13.68
C VAL A 42 2.40 -13.08 -12.59
N ASP A 43 3.63 -13.58 -12.45
CA ASP A 43 3.99 -14.45 -11.35
C ASP A 43 4.18 -13.61 -10.08
N PHE A 44 3.17 -13.65 -9.21
CA PHE A 44 3.21 -13.02 -7.90
C PHE A 44 3.72 -13.98 -6.81
N ASN A 45 4.29 -15.14 -7.17
CA ASN A 45 4.78 -16.10 -6.19
C ASN A 45 6.15 -15.68 -5.63
N HIS A 46 6.13 -14.86 -4.59
CA HIS A 46 7.33 -14.49 -3.84
C HIS A 46 7.12 -14.72 -2.36
N SER A 47 8.15 -15.20 -1.66
CA SER A 47 8.14 -15.44 -0.21
C SER A 47 7.89 -14.19 0.64
N LEU A 48 7.85 -12.99 0.04
CA LEU A 48 7.57 -11.71 0.70
C LEU A 48 6.17 -11.17 0.38
N HIS A 49 5.45 -11.78 -0.57
CA HIS A 49 4.05 -11.47 -0.78
C HIS A 49 3.19 -12.18 0.28
N PRO A 50 2.03 -11.60 0.63
CA PRO A 50 1.12 -12.25 1.57
C PRO A 50 0.51 -13.51 0.96
N ASN A 51 0.25 -14.50 1.82
CA ASN A 51 -0.64 -15.59 1.48
C ASN A 51 -2.08 -15.07 1.65
N CYS A 52 -2.61 -14.42 0.61
CA CYS A 52 -3.97 -13.92 0.63
C CYS A 52 -4.96 -15.10 0.62
N THR A 53 -5.89 -15.09 1.56
CA THR A 53 -6.95 -16.10 1.69
C THR A 53 -8.22 -15.72 0.92
N THR A 54 -8.37 -14.43 0.58
CA THR A 54 -9.51 -13.91 -0.17
C THR A 54 -9.06 -12.94 -1.26
N ASP A 55 -9.88 -12.75 -2.29
CA ASP A 55 -9.65 -11.74 -3.34
C ASP A 55 -9.62 -10.33 -2.77
N THR A 56 -10.44 -10.05 -1.75
CA THR A 56 -10.47 -8.76 -1.06
C THR A 56 -9.12 -8.48 -0.42
N ASP A 57 -8.57 -9.42 0.37
CA ASP A 57 -7.24 -9.27 1.00
C ASP A 57 -6.13 -9.03 -0.04
N PHE A 58 -6.25 -9.63 -1.22
CA PHE A 58 -5.28 -9.46 -2.31
C PHE A 58 -5.36 -8.08 -2.96
N ILE A 59 -6.57 -7.63 -3.31
CA ILE A 59 -6.82 -6.29 -3.88
C ILE A 59 -6.35 -5.20 -2.91
N ASP A 60 -6.67 -5.40 -1.65
CA ASP A 60 -6.29 -4.58 -0.53
C ASP A 60 -4.76 -4.43 -0.42
N TRP A 61 -4.05 -5.56 -0.42
CA TRP A 61 -2.60 -5.56 -0.39
C TRP A 61 -2.00 -4.87 -1.63
N ILE A 62 -2.53 -5.11 -2.83
CA ILE A 62 -2.13 -4.40 -4.05
C ILE A 62 -2.32 -2.89 -3.89
N PHE A 63 -3.46 -2.46 -3.35
CA PHE A 63 -3.74 -1.05 -3.16
C PHE A 63 -2.70 -0.38 -2.24
N ILE A 64 -2.34 -1.03 -1.13
CA ILE A 64 -1.28 -0.53 -0.24
C ILE A 64 0.07 -0.53 -0.94
N ILE A 65 0.47 -1.65 -1.54
CA ILE A 65 1.82 -1.79 -2.12
C ILE A 65 2.03 -0.73 -3.20
N ASP A 66 1.06 -0.53 -4.08
CA ASP A 66 1.15 0.44 -5.19
C ASP A 66 1.03 1.89 -4.71
N SER A 67 0.25 2.15 -3.67
CA SER A 67 0.19 3.47 -3.04
C SER A 67 1.48 3.87 -2.32
N LEU A 68 2.42 2.94 -2.13
CA LEU A 68 3.70 3.18 -1.45
C LEU A 68 4.92 2.91 -2.34
N ASN A 69 4.72 2.29 -3.52
CA ASN A 69 5.76 1.84 -4.46
C ASN A 69 6.61 2.97 -5.07
N PHE A 70 6.30 4.23 -4.76
CA PHE A 70 7.01 5.42 -5.24
C PHE A 70 7.89 6.09 -4.17
N CYS A 71 7.92 5.58 -2.93
CA CYS A 71 8.45 6.34 -1.79
C CYS A 71 9.94 6.14 -1.46
N PHE A 72 10.64 5.22 -2.12
CA PHE A 72 12.00 4.76 -1.73
C PHE A 72 13.12 5.18 -2.69
N TRP A 73 12.91 6.26 -3.43
CA TRP A 73 13.89 6.81 -4.36
C TRP A 73 14.95 7.59 -3.58
N LYS A 74 16.23 7.24 -3.73
CA LYS A 74 17.32 7.93 -3.04
C LYS A 74 17.83 9.13 -3.84
N SER A 75 18.19 10.22 -3.15
CA SER A 75 19.09 11.21 -3.74
C SER A 75 20.48 10.59 -3.98
N PRO A 76 21.30 11.12 -4.92
CA PRO A 76 22.60 10.55 -5.22
C PRO A 76 23.52 10.38 -4.01
N ASP A 77 23.44 11.33 -3.07
CA ASP A 77 24.22 11.46 -1.84
C ASP A 77 23.63 10.70 -0.64
N GLN A 78 22.43 10.12 -0.79
CA GLN A 78 21.74 9.43 0.30
C GLN A 78 21.89 7.90 0.19
N PRO A 79 21.98 7.20 1.33
CA PRO A 79 21.95 5.75 1.35
C PRO A 79 20.61 5.24 0.81
N GLN A 80 20.63 4.07 0.18
CA GLN A 80 19.41 3.42 -0.28
C GLN A 80 18.60 2.96 0.94
N TRP A 81 17.28 3.13 0.89
CA TRP A 81 16.41 2.58 1.92
C TRP A 81 16.42 1.05 1.87
N THR A 82 16.65 0.43 3.03
CA THR A 82 16.74 -1.03 3.18
C THR A 82 15.99 -1.48 4.42
N VAL A 83 15.50 -2.72 4.39
CA VAL A 83 14.80 -3.36 5.51
C VAL A 83 15.35 -4.77 5.69
N THR A 84 15.73 -5.12 6.92
CA THR A 84 16.17 -6.48 7.27
C THR A 84 14.99 -7.26 7.86
N TYR A 85 14.66 -8.39 7.21
CA TYR A 85 13.62 -9.31 7.63
C TYR A 85 14.12 -10.75 7.55
N GLU A 86 13.96 -11.51 8.65
CA GLU A 86 14.45 -12.89 8.78
C GLU A 86 15.95 -13.06 8.42
N GLY A 87 16.78 -12.08 8.79
CA GLY A 87 18.23 -12.09 8.54
C GLY A 87 18.65 -11.69 7.12
N ILE A 88 17.71 -11.44 6.22
CA ILE A 88 17.98 -11.00 4.85
C ILE A 88 17.67 -9.50 4.72
N THR A 89 18.59 -8.75 4.10
CA THR A 89 18.41 -7.31 3.87
C THR A 89 17.90 -7.07 2.45
N TYR A 90 16.76 -6.40 2.35
CA TYR A 90 16.11 -6.06 1.09
C TYR A 90 16.21 -4.56 0.81
N SER A 91 16.00 -4.17 -0.44
CA SER A 91 15.95 -2.77 -0.89
C SER A 91 14.79 -2.54 -1.87
N GLY A 92 14.39 -1.28 -2.08
CA GLY A 92 13.33 -0.91 -3.03
C GLY A 92 11.99 -1.59 -2.74
N TYR A 93 11.33 -2.10 -3.79
CA TYR A 93 10.05 -2.81 -3.68
C TYR A 93 10.08 -3.96 -2.65
N PHE A 94 11.15 -4.76 -2.63
CA PHE A 94 11.24 -5.87 -1.67
C PHE A 94 11.48 -5.42 -0.23
N ALA A 95 12.10 -4.25 -0.01
CA ALA A 95 12.15 -3.64 1.32
C ALA A 95 10.76 -3.23 1.81
N LEU A 96 9.89 -2.74 0.91
CA LEU A 96 8.49 -2.45 1.22
C LEU A 96 7.72 -3.71 1.60
N CYS A 97 7.85 -4.78 0.81
CA CYS A 97 7.22 -6.07 1.13
C CYS A 97 7.72 -6.62 2.48
N ALA A 98 9.02 -6.52 2.75
CA ALA A 98 9.61 -6.95 4.02
C ALA A 98 9.10 -6.12 5.21
N ALA A 99 8.99 -4.79 5.07
CA ALA A 99 8.44 -3.92 6.11
C ALA A 99 6.97 -4.25 6.43
N LEU A 100 6.14 -4.49 5.40
CA LEU A 100 4.74 -4.89 5.57
C LEU A 100 4.62 -6.24 6.28
N LYS A 101 5.44 -7.23 5.91
CA LYS A 101 5.47 -8.52 6.60
C LYS A 101 5.88 -8.37 8.06
N LYS A 102 6.92 -7.59 8.33
CA LYS A 102 7.38 -7.30 9.69
C LYS A 102 6.32 -6.59 10.53
N ALA A 103 5.55 -5.67 9.94
CA ALA A 103 4.44 -5.01 10.63
C ALA A 103 3.32 -6.00 10.98
N LYS A 104 2.98 -6.89 10.05
CA LYS A 104 1.96 -7.95 10.25
C LYS A 104 2.37 -9.01 11.28
N THR A 105 3.65 -9.33 11.43
CA THR A 105 4.10 -10.28 12.47
C THR A 105 4.04 -9.70 13.88
N VAL A 106 4.23 -8.39 14.02
CA VAL A 106 4.17 -7.70 15.32
C VAL A 106 2.73 -7.33 15.72
N SER A 107 1.82 -7.23 14.75
CA SER A 107 0.40 -6.95 14.96
C SER A 107 -0.45 -7.78 14.01
N ALA A 108 -1.14 -8.79 14.56
CA ALA A 108 -2.17 -9.55 13.82
C ALA A 108 -3.33 -8.64 13.37
N ASP A 109 -3.47 -7.46 13.97
CA ASP A 109 -4.43 -6.40 13.64
C ASP A 109 -3.88 -5.35 12.66
N PHE A 110 -2.71 -5.57 12.05
CA PHE A 110 -2.22 -4.67 11.01
C PHE A 110 -3.29 -4.63 9.91
N PRO A 111 -3.81 -3.44 9.56
CA PRO A 111 -5.05 -3.35 8.81
C PRO A 111 -4.89 -4.09 7.49
N SER A 112 -5.70 -5.14 7.30
CA SER A 112 -6.26 -5.33 5.97
C SER A 112 -6.89 -3.98 5.61
N PRO A 113 -6.60 -3.37 4.45
CA PRO A 113 -7.19 -2.10 4.04
C PRO A 113 -8.69 -2.19 3.70
N VAL A 114 -9.41 -3.10 4.35
CA VAL A 114 -10.76 -2.82 4.80
C VAL A 114 -10.66 -1.60 5.70
N PHE A 115 -10.99 -0.41 5.18
CA PHE A 115 -11.16 0.80 5.99
C PHE A 115 -12.07 0.49 7.20
N PRO A 116 -11.55 0.29 8.43
CA PRO A 116 -12.41 0.03 9.56
C PRO A 116 -12.81 1.38 10.14
N SER A 117 -14.08 1.53 10.48
CA SER A 117 -14.61 2.68 11.22
C SER A 117 -14.14 2.73 12.69
N SER A 118 -13.34 1.77 13.14
CA SER A 118 -12.89 1.64 14.54
C SER A 118 -11.41 1.30 14.68
N ALA A 119 -10.79 1.93 15.68
CA ALA A 119 -9.36 2.12 15.93
C ALA A 119 -8.44 0.87 15.86
N CYS A 120 -7.22 1.10 15.36
CA CYS A 120 -6.07 0.18 15.39
C CYS A 120 -5.45 0.03 16.79
N SER A 121 -4.83 -1.12 17.04
CA SER A 121 -3.89 -1.30 18.16
C SER A 121 -2.54 -0.61 17.84
N PRO A 122 -1.90 0.10 18.79
CA PRO A 122 -0.74 0.98 18.50
C PRO A 122 0.53 0.29 17.99
N GLY A 123 0.65 -1.04 18.15
CA GLY A 123 1.91 -1.77 17.95
C GLY A 123 2.33 -1.95 16.49
N GLY A 124 1.39 -2.25 15.59
CA GLY A 124 1.70 -2.56 14.18
C GLY A 124 2.06 -1.33 13.35
N VAL A 125 1.34 -0.23 13.60
CA VAL A 125 1.60 1.07 12.94
C VAL A 125 2.96 1.61 13.36
N GLY A 126 3.33 1.51 14.64
CA GLY A 126 4.63 1.97 15.13
C GLY A 126 5.83 1.31 14.45
N VAL A 127 5.78 -0.02 14.25
CA VAL A 127 6.84 -0.75 13.53
C VAL A 127 6.92 -0.31 12.08
N PHE A 128 5.78 -0.28 11.38
CA PHE A 128 5.74 0.14 9.98
C PHE A 128 6.30 1.55 9.81
N VAL A 129 5.88 2.48 10.66
CA VAL A 129 6.31 3.87 10.66
C VAL A 129 7.80 4.03 10.95
N SER A 130 8.35 3.22 11.87
CA SER A 130 9.79 3.24 12.18
C SER A 130 10.65 2.83 10.98
N GLU A 131 10.20 1.89 10.15
CA GLU A 131 10.93 1.48 8.94
C GLU A 131 10.98 2.61 7.90
N PHE A 132 9.96 3.48 7.86
CA PHE A 132 9.91 4.63 6.94
C PHE A 132 10.65 5.87 7.43
N GLN A 133 11.14 5.93 8.68
CA GLN A 133 11.88 7.09 9.21
C GLN A 133 13.12 7.46 8.39
N HIS A 134 13.76 6.45 7.79
CA HIS A 134 14.97 6.59 6.99
C HIS A 134 14.68 6.61 5.48
N CYS A 135 13.41 6.48 5.09
CA CYS A 135 12.97 6.60 3.72
C CYS A 135 12.91 8.09 3.34
N THR A 136 13.33 8.45 2.12
CA THR A 136 13.31 9.83 1.61
C THR A 136 11.91 10.46 1.66
N CYS A 137 10.86 9.63 1.69
CA CYS A 137 9.49 10.04 1.94
C CYS A 137 9.19 10.28 3.44
N LYS A 138 9.86 11.28 4.05
CA LYS A 138 9.48 11.78 5.39
C LYS A 138 8.00 12.19 5.47
N SER A 139 7.38 12.56 4.34
CA SER A 139 5.96 12.89 4.26
C SER A 139 5.04 11.73 4.67
N LEU A 140 5.44 10.49 4.41
CA LEU A 140 4.66 9.31 4.80
C LEU A 140 4.82 8.98 6.28
N TYR A 141 6.03 9.18 6.82
CA TYR A 141 6.29 9.12 8.26
C TYR A 141 5.40 10.11 9.03
N TYR A 142 5.28 11.36 8.56
CA TYR A 142 4.42 12.38 9.18
C TYR A 142 2.91 12.15 8.98
N HIS A 143 2.47 11.30 8.06
CA HIS A 143 1.04 10.96 7.94
C HIS A 143 0.66 9.68 8.69
N LEU A 144 1.61 8.76 8.86
CA LEU A 144 1.36 7.51 9.58
C LEU A 144 1.64 7.61 11.10
N THR A 145 2.44 8.58 11.57
CA THR A 145 2.63 8.86 13.01
C THR A 145 1.44 9.56 13.67
N TRP A 146 0.53 10.13 12.87
CA TRP A 146 -0.65 10.88 13.35
C TRP A 146 -1.98 10.13 13.10
N LEU A 147 -1.90 8.83 12.87
CA LEU A 147 -3.03 7.88 12.90
C LEU A 147 -2.96 7.05 14.20
#